data_AF-A0A1B6L0U1-F1
#
_entry.id   AF-A0A1B6L0U1-F1
#
_cell.length_a   1.000
_cell.length_b   1.000
_cell.length_c   1.000
_cell.angle_alpha   90.00
_cell.angle_beta   90.00
_cell.angle_gamma   90.00
#
_symmetry.space_group_name_H-M   'P 1'
#
loop_
_entity.id
_entity.type
_entity.pdbx_description
1 polymer ?
#
loop_
_entity_poly.entity_id
_entity_poly.type
_entity_poly.pdbx_seq_one_letter_code
_entity_poly.pdbx_strand_id
1 'polypeptide(L)'
;NNWGVLQVLARKGIYINDAHLTETVLIQTNPIKLGAHVSVMEALMALYAKEVATPDRVLAAVQRFSQAHQRPPPADHEQALLLWVNEANLALRERIQQEAKGQGDVPVPDLKRVSDLNELCDGVSLAGLIAFYCPEELPWRSITVNKVPTVSDRVRNLLLVHDFCLNSLPFTVFHMMPEDISYMRGSMRPNLIVFLADMFNVLEIHPAKCVRFDKGAALLTEGSPMIASPSLKKSHSNHQTETHIEISKSEESFVVHRGRGVPTLSSVIHEAAGKPTHWEDTRRTSYA
;
A
#
# COMPACT_ATOMS: atom_id res chain seq x y z
N ASN A 1 1.40 -17.80 20.41
CA ASN A 1 2.75 -18.39 20.43
C ASN A 1 3.72 -17.27 20.14
N ASN A 2 4.30 -16.67 21.19
CA ASN A 2 5.13 -15.46 21.06
C ASN A 2 6.53 -15.83 20.58
N TRP A 3 7.03 -16.99 21.00
CA TRP A 3 8.29 -17.54 20.50
C TRP A 3 8.30 -17.69 18.97
N GLY A 4 7.21 -18.19 18.39
CA GLY A 4 7.09 -18.32 16.93
C GLY A 4 7.23 -16.98 16.20
N VAL A 5 6.68 -15.89 16.75
CA VAL A 5 6.80 -14.54 16.18
C VAL A 5 8.25 -14.06 16.23
N LEU A 6 8.91 -14.20 17.38
CA LEU A 6 10.32 -13.81 17.56
C LEU A 6 11.24 -14.57 16.59
N GLN A 7 10.99 -15.87 16.42
CA GLN A 7 11.76 -16.70 15.50
C GLN A 7 11.58 -16.26 14.04
N VAL A 8 10.36 -15.91 13.63
CA VAL A 8 10.08 -15.41 12.28
C VAL A 8 10.77 -14.06 12.03
N LEU A 9 10.71 -13.13 12.99
CA LEU A 9 11.41 -11.84 12.91
C LEU A 9 12.91 -12.03 12.69
N ALA A 10 13.56 -12.86 13.52
CA ALA A 10 14.98 -13.15 13.41
C ALA A 10 15.34 -13.77 12.05
N ARG A 11 14.54 -14.74 11.57
CA ARG A 11 14.73 -15.37 10.24
C ARG A 11 14.60 -14.38 9.08
N LYS A 12 13.79 -13.33 9.26
CA LYS A 12 13.63 -12.24 8.29
C LYS A 12 14.63 -11.11 8.46
N GLY A 13 15.58 -11.26 9.39
CA GLY A 13 16.66 -10.30 9.66
C GLY A 13 16.21 -9.07 10.44
N ILE A 14 15.10 -9.16 11.18
CA ILE A 14 14.65 -8.12 12.10
C ILE A 14 14.98 -8.57 13.52
N TYR A 15 15.87 -7.82 14.17
CA TYR A 15 16.33 -8.11 15.53
C TYR A 15 15.82 -7.05 16.49
N ILE A 16 15.18 -7.48 17.58
CA ILE A 16 14.70 -6.59 18.63
C ILE A 16 15.85 -6.27 19.57
N ASN A 17 16.12 -4.98 19.75
CA ASN A 17 17.20 -4.50 20.62
C ASN A 17 16.75 -4.43 22.09
N ASP A 18 16.35 -5.58 22.65
CA ASP A 18 16.02 -5.73 24.06
C ASP A 18 16.60 -7.05 24.57
N ALA A 19 17.69 -6.96 25.34
CA ALA A 19 18.39 -8.12 25.90
C ALA A 19 17.57 -8.90 26.94
N HIS A 20 16.49 -8.30 27.46
CA HIS A 20 15.62 -8.92 28.45
C HIS A 20 14.33 -9.50 27.84
N LEU A 21 14.13 -9.35 26.53
CA LEU A 21 12.94 -9.83 25.86
C LEU A 21 12.91 -11.36 25.83
N THR A 22 11.87 -11.92 26.46
CA THR A 22 11.59 -13.37 26.45
C THR A 22 10.10 -13.60 26.24
N GLU A 23 9.72 -14.81 25.83
CA GLU A 23 8.30 -15.19 25.76
C GLU A 23 7.59 -14.98 27.11
N THR A 24 8.27 -15.27 28.23
CA THR A 24 7.75 -15.04 29.58
C THR A 24 7.43 -13.57 29.83
N VAL A 25 8.30 -12.65 29.40
CA VAL A 25 8.07 -11.19 29.51
C VAL A 25 6.85 -10.76 28.69
N LEU A 26 6.64 -11.34 27.51
CA LEU A 26 5.51 -11.03 26.63
C LEU A 26 4.17 -11.66 27.08
N ILE A 27 4.21 -12.68 27.94
CA ILE A 27 3.01 -13.27 28.54
C ILE A 27 2.64 -12.57 29.85
N GLN A 28 3.57 -11.81 30.46
CA GLN A 28 3.33 -11.09 31.69
C GLN A 28 2.35 -9.91 31.47
N THR A 29 1.15 -10.01 32.04
CA THR A 29 0.10 -8.97 31.96
C THR A 29 -0.11 -8.18 33.26
N ASN A 30 0.51 -8.59 34.37
CA ASN A 30 0.35 -7.92 35.66
C ASN A 30 1.69 -7.72 36.41
N PRO A 31 2.27 -6.50 36.39
CA PRO A 31 1.97 -5.42 35.44
C PRO A 31 2.44 -5.80 34.03
N ILE A 32 1.74 -5.30 33.00
CA ILE A 32 2.16 -5.48 31.60
C ILE A 32 3.51 -4.81 31.35
N LYS A 33 4.42 -5.53 30.69
CA LYS A 33 5.74 -5.02 30.31
C LYS A 33 5.64 -4.25 28.99
N LEU A 34 5.04 -3.05 29.04
CA LEU A 34 4.70 -2.26 27.85
C LEU A 34 5.87 -2.06 26.88
N GLY A 35 7.07 -1.77 27.38
CA GLY A 35 8.27 -1.59 26.53
C GLY A 35 8.56 -2.82 25.66
N ALA A 36 8.50 -4.03 26.23
CA ALA A 36 8.72 -5.27 25.50
C ALA A 36 7.67 -5.48 24.39
N HIS A 37 6.40 -5.17 24.68
CA HIS A 37 5.34 -5.25 23.67
C HIS A 37 5.52 -4.24 22.55
N VAL A 38 5.86 -2.99 22.88
CA VAL A 38 6.12 -1.93 21.89
C VAL A 38 7.29 -2.32 20.99
N SER A 39 8.39 -2.85 21.54
CA SER A 39 9.54 -3.27 20.72
C SER A 39 9.21 -4.42 19.77
N VAL A 40 8.32 -5.36 20.17
CA VAL A 40 7.81 -6.39 19.25
C VAL A 40 6.91 -5.77 18.17
N MET A 41 6.05 -4.81 18.52
CA MET A 41 5.21 -4.10 17.56
C MET A 41 6.07 -3.35 16.53
N GLU A 42 7.07 -2.60 16.97
CA GLU A 42 8.01 -1.89 16.09
C GLU A 42 8.74 -2.86 15.13
N ALA A 43 9.16 -4.03 15.62
CA ALA A 43 9.78 -5.04 14.77
C ALA A 43 8.82 -5.63 13.74
N LEU A 44 7.55 -5.86 14.11
CA LEU A 44 6.51 -6.30 13.18
C LEU A 44 6.20 -5.24 12.13
N MET A 45 6.14 -3.98 12.53
CA MET A 45 5.97 -2.83 11.64
C MET A 45 7.12 -2.71 10.64
N ALA A 46 8.36 -2.84 11.10
CA ALA A 46 9.54 -2.84 10.24
C ALA A 46 9.54 -4.02 9.26
N LEU A 47 9.17 -5.22 9.72
CA LEU A 47 9.02 -6.38 8.85
C LEU A 47 7.94 -6.16 7.78
N TYR A 48 6.78 -5.63 8.19
CA TYR A 48 5.69 -5.34 7.28
C TYR A 48 6.12 -4.37 6.17
N ALA A 49 6.69 -3.22 6.54
CA ALA A 49 7.14 -2.23 5.56
C ALA A 49 8.21 -2.81 4.61
N LYS A 50 9.15 -3.60 5.14
CA LYS A 50 10.18 -4.30 4.35
C LYS A 50 9.60 -5.26 3.31
N GLU A 51 8.55 -6.00 3.66
CA GLU A 51 7.93 -7.00 2.77
C GLU A 51 6.94 -6.37 1.77
N VAL A 52 6.33 -5.23 2.12
CA VAL A 52 5.42 -4.50 1.23
C VAL A 52 6.21 -3.67 0.22
N ALA A 53 7.12 -2.82 0.69
CA ALA A 53 7.86 -1.85 -0.10
C ALA A 53 9.28 -2.34 -0.43
N THR A 54 9.38 -3.54 -0.99
CA THR A 54 10.66 -4.07 -1.47
C THR A 54 11.23 -3.17 -2.58
N PRO A 55 12.56 -2.93 -2.63
CA PRO A 55 13.17 -2.08 -3.65
C PRO A 55 12.74 -2.40 -5.09
N ASP A 56 12.65 -3.69 -5.44
CA ASP A 56 12.25 -4.12 -6.79
C ASP A 56 10.81 -3.73 -7.15
N ARG A 57 9.85 -3.96 -6.24
CA ARG A 57 8.45 -3.55 -6.47
C ARG A 57 8.31 -2.04 -6.62
N VAL A 58 9.04 -1.29 -5.81
CA VAL A 58 9.01 0.17 -5.88
C VAL A 58 9.62 0.68 -7.18
N LEU A 59 10.77 0.14 -7.60
CA LEU A 59 11.39 0.48 -8.88
C LEU A 59 10.45 0.17 -10.05
N ALA A 60 9.80 -1.00 -10.04
CA ALA A 60 8.83 -1.39 -11.06
C ALA A 60 7.62 -0.43 -11.10
N ALA A 61 7.12 0.02 -9.94
CA ALA A 61 6.04 1.00 -9.86
C ALA A 61 6.45 2.34 -10.49
N VAL A 62 7.61 2.84 -10.07
CA VAL A 62 8.18 4.13 -10.47
C VAL A 62 8.55 4.20 -11.95
N GLN A 63 9.06 3.11 -12.53
CA GLN A 63 9.42 3.03 -13.95
C GLN A 63 8.23 3.34 -14.89
N ARG A 64 7.00 3.15 -14.44
CA ARG A 64 5.80 3.38 -15.27
C ARG A 64 5.48 4.86 -15.47
N PHE A 65 6.07 5.75 -14.69
CA PHE A 65 5.78 7.19 -14.75
C PHE A 65 7.02 8.08 -14.60
N SER A 66 8.20 7.50 -14.37
CA SER A 66 9.47 8.22 -14.37
C SER A 66 10.12 8.21 -15.75
N GLN A 67 10.66 9.34 -16.17
CA GLN A 67 11.44 9.45 -17.41
C GLN A 67 12.87 8.89 -17.27
N ALA A 68 13.32 8.58 -16.04
CA ALA A 68 14.65 8.06 -15.78
C ALA A 68 14.72 6.54 -15.99
N HIS A 69 15.42 6.12 -17.05
CA HIS A 69 15.46 4.72 -17.49
C HIS A 69 16.39 3.82 -16.65
N GLN A 70 17.32 4.39 -15.88
CA GLN A 70 18.21 3.62 -15.01
C GLN A 70 18.47 4.38 -13.71
N ARG A 71 18.13 3.76 -12.58
CA ARG A 71 18.43 4.26 -11.25
C ARG A 71 19.06 3.17 -10.39
N PRO A 72 19.98 3.54 -9.48
CA PRO A 72 20.46 2.59 -8.50
C PRO A 72 19.31 2.13 -7.61
N PRO A 73 19.30 0.85 -7.20
CA PRO A 73 18.29 0.36 -6.29
C PRO A 73 18.38 1.08 -4.94
N PRO A 74 17.23 1.41 -4.31
CA PRO A 74 17.20 1.89 -2.94
C PRO A 74 17.95 0.95 -1.99
N ALA A 75 18.64 1.51 -1.01
CA ALA A 75 19.39 0.73 -0.02
C ALA A 75 18.49 -0.13 0.85
N ASP A 76 17.29 0.36 1.17
CA ASP A 76 16.29 -0.30 2.00
C ASP A 76 14.87 0.14 1.62
N HIS A 77 13.88 -0.35 2.39
CA HIS A 77 12.46 -0.08 2.18
C HIS A 77 12.06 1.36 2.51
N GLU A 78 12.74 2.03 3.44
CA GLU A 78 12.48 3.43 3.76
C GLU A 78 12.88 4.33 2.58
N GLN A 79 14.08 4.09 2.05
CA GLN A 79 14.58 4.80 0.87
C GLN A 79 13.78 4.44 -0.39
N ALA A 80 13.24 3.22 -0.47
CA ALA A 80 12.33 2.85 -1.54
C ALA A 80 11.04 3.68 -1.45
N LEU A 81 10.38 3.72 -0.29
CA LEU A 81 9.16 4.54 -0.10
C LEU A 81 9.41 6.03 -0.41
N LEU A 82 10.53 6.59 0.05
CA LEU A 82 10.91 7.96 -0.27
C LEU A 82 11.15 8.17 -1.78
N LEU A 83 11.76 7.20 -2.46
CA LEU A 83 11.92 7.23 -3.91
C LEU A 83 10.56 7.30 -4.61
N TRP A 84 9.64 6.43 -4.20
CA TRP A 84 8.29 6.37 -4.76
C TRP A 84 7.54 7.70 -4.60
N VAL A 85 7.52 8.27 -3.39
CA VAL A 85 6.89 9.56 -3.11
C VAL A 85 7.47 10.67 -3.99
N ASN A 86 8.80 10.74 -4.07
CA ASN A 86 9.48 11.78 -4.85
C ASN A 86 9.14 11.74 -6.34
N GLU A 87 9.07 10.54 -6.90
CA GLU A 87 8.82 10.39 -8.33
C GLU A 87 7.35 10.67 -8.68
N ALA A 88 6.43 10.28 -7.80
CA ALA A 88 5.02 10.62 -7.98
C ALA A 88 4.82 12.14 -7.94
N ASN A 89 5.48 12.83 -7.00
CA ASN A 89 5.45 14.29 -6.91
C ASN A 89 6.12 14.98 -8.10
N LEU A 90 7.22 14.42 -8.61
CA LEU A 90 7.88 14.89 -9.83
C LEU A 90 6.93 14.78 -11.03
N ALA A 91 6.32 13.61 -11.23
CA ALA A 91 5.39 13.38 -12.33
C ALA A 91 4.13 14.24 -12.21
N LEU A 92 3.62 14.49 -10.99
CA LEU A 92 2.53 15.44 -10.76
C LEU A 92 2.93 16.86 -11.18
N ARG A 93 4.12 17.33 -10.78
CA ARG A 93 4.62 18.65 -11.15
C ARG A 93 4.73 18.82 -12.66
N GLU A 94 5.18 17.79 -13.38
CA GLU A 94 5.23 17.79 -14.84
C GLU A 94 3.83 17.89 -15.46
N ARG A 95 2.83 17.15 -14.93
CA ARG A 95 1.43 17.27 -15.38
C ARG A 95 0.89 18.68 -15.18
N ILE A 96 1.13 19.29 -14.01
CA ILE A 96 0.71 20.67 -13.72
C ILE A 96 1.36 21.67 -14.68
N GLN A 97 2.65 21.50 -14.99
CA GLN A 97 3.35 22.34 -15.97
C GLN A 97 2.77 22.21 -17.39
N GLN A 98 2.34 21.01 -17.79
CA GLN A 98 1.70 20.79 -19.08
C GLN A 98 0.31 21.45 -19.13
N GLU A 99 -0.48 21.37 -18.06
CA GLU A 99 -1.77 22.06 -17.93
C GLU A 99 -1.61 23.59 -17.97
N ALA A 100 -0.61 24.13 -17.27
CA ALA A 100 -0.36 25.58 -17.22
C ALA A 100 -0.01 26.15 -18.60
N LYS A 101 0.77 25.44 -19.42
CA LYS A 101 1.07 25.88 -20.80
C LYS A 101 -0.18 26.08 -21.67
N GLY A 102 -1.30 25.41 -21.35
CA GLY A 102 -2.56 25.52 -22.07
C GLY A 102 -3.57 26.53 -21.50
N GLN A 103 -3.41 26.98 -20.25
CA GLN A 103 -4.42 27.78 -19.54
C GLN A 103 -3.92 29.14 -19.02
N GLY A 104 -2.71 29.57 -19.41
CA GLY A 104 -2.09 30.82 -18.94
C GLY A 104 -1.15 30.59 -17.75
N ASP A 105 -0.57 31.68 -17.22
CA ASP A 105 0.52 31.67 -16.21
C ASP A 105 0.03 31.23 -14.81
N VAL A 106 -0.48 29.99 -14.70
CA VAL A 106 -0.83 29.36 -13.43
C VAL A 106 0.47 29.03 -12.69
N PRO A 107 0.68 29.56 -11.48
CA PRO A 107 1.87 29.27 -10.70
C PRO A 107 1.97 27.78 -10.41
N VAL A 108 3.06 27.16 -10.87
CA VAL A 108 3.34 25.74 -10.60
C VAL A 108 3.84 25.62 -9.15
N PRO A 109 3.20 24.79 -8.31
CA PRO A 109 3.65 24.60 -6.93
C PRO A 109 5.05 23.98 -6.91
N ASP A 110 5.91 24.50 -6.02
CA ASP A 110 7.25 23.98 -5.78
C ASP A 110 7.19 22.71 -4.93
N LEU A 111 6.81 21.59 -5.55
CA LEU A 111 6.88 20.26 -4.95
C LEU A 111 8.35 19.84 -4.87
N LYS A 112 8.95 20.08 -3.70
CA LYS A 112 10.37 19.81 -3.44
C LYS A 112 10.61 18.31 -3.33
N ARG A 113 11.82 17.90 -3.73
CA ARG A 113 12.30 16.54 -3.49
C ARG A 113 12.56 16.38 -2.00
N VAL A 114 12.02 15.31 -1.43
CA VAL A 114 12.18 14.91 -0.04
C VAL A 114 13.40 14.00 0.11
N SER A 115 14.26 14.32 1.08
CA SER A 115 15.49 13.57 1.37
C SER A 115 15.42 12.71 2.64
N ASP A 116 14.54 13.07 3.58
CA ASP A 116 14.29 12.35 4.82
C ASP A 116 12.80 12.35 5.17
N LEU A 117 12.35 11.35 5.91
CA LEU A 117 10.94 11.19 6.32
C LEU A 117 10.39 12.41 7.07
N ASN A 118 11.22 13.16 7.81
CA ASN A 118 10.75 14.35 8.53
C ASN A 118 10.26 15.46 7.60
N GLU A 119 10.72 15.50 6.35
CA GLU A 119 10.25 16.47 5.37
C GLU A 119 8.85 16.11 4.81
N LEU A 120 8.33 14.92 5.08
CA LEU A 120 6.94 14.56 4.76
C LEU A 120 5.94 15.15 5.77
N CYS A 121 6.42 15.62 6.92
CA CYS A 121 5.59 16.08 8.03
C CYS A 121 4.88 17.43 7.79
N ASP A 122 5.17 18.10 6.68
CA ASP A 122 4.40 19.28 6.24
C ASP A 122 3.15 18.91 5.40
N GLY A 123 2.97 17.62 5.11
CA GLY A 123 1.85 17.07 4.37
C GLY A 123 1.86 17.36 2.87
N VAL A 124 2.77 18.19 2.35
CA VAL A 124 2.77 18.62 0.94
C VAL A 124 3.02 17.42 0.03
N SER A 125 4.10 16.69 0.27
CA SER A 125 4.49 15.55 -0.56
C SER A 125 3.54 14.35 -0.42
N LEU A 126 2.88 14.21 0.74
CA LEU A 126 1.86 13.18 0.97
C LEU A 126 0.55 13.52 0.22
N ALA A 127 0.10 14.77 0.30
CA ALA A 127 -1.05 15.23 -0.47
C ALA A 127 -0.77 15.20 -1.98
N GLY A 128 0.44 15.56 -2.40
CA GLY A 128 0.88 15.49 -3.79
C GLY A 128 0.92 14.05 -4.32
N LEU A 129 1.34 13.09 -3.50
CA LEU A 129 1.25 11.67 -3.84
C LEU A 129 -0.21 11.25 -4.11
N ILE A 130 -1.14 11.65 -3.24
CA ILE A 130 -2.56 11.33 -3.43
C ILE A 130 -3.10 12.04 -4.68
N ALA A 131 -2.79 13.33 -4.89
CA ALA A 131 -3.22 14.05 -6.08
C ALA A 131 -2.68 13.42 -7.39
N PHE A 132 -1.52 12.77 -7.34
CA PHE A 132 -0.97 12.05 -8.48
C PHE A 132 -1.75 10.78 -8.82
N TYR A 133 -2.10 9.96 -7.82
CA TYR A 133 -2.81 8.68 -8.01
C TYR A 133 -4.32 8.83 -8.10
N CYS A 134 -4.90 9.78 -7.36
CA CYS A 134 -6.34 9.95 -7.14
C CYS A 134 -6.76 11.43 -7.34
N PRO A 135 -6.55 12.02 -8.53
CA PRO A 135 -6.82 13.44 -8.79
C PRO A 135 -8.31 13.83 -8.64
N GLU A 136 -9.23 12.86 -8.77
CA GLU A 136 -10.67 13.06 -8.56
C GLU A 136 -11.02 13.24 -7.08
N GLU A 137 -10.25 12.61 -6.17
CA GLU A 137 -10.48 12.68 -4.73
C GLU A 137 -9.72 13.83 -4.08
N LEU A 138 -8.49 14.10 -4.54
CA LEU A 138 -7.67 15.19 -4.03
C LEU A 138 -7.09 16.01 -5.20
N PRO A 139 -7.74 17.12 -5.59
CA PRO A 139 -7.21 18.02 -6.60
C PRO A 139 -5.93 18.71 -6.11
N TRP A 140 -4.86 18.74 -6.92
CA TRP A 140 -3.58 19.35 -6.51
C TRP A 140 -3.69 20.81 -6.06
N ARG A 141 -4.71 21.54 -6.54
CA ARG A 141 -4.97 22.95 -6.21
C ARG A 141 -5.40 23.18 -4.76
N SER A 142 -5.82 22.14 -4.04
CA SER A 142 -6.16 22.22 -2.61
C SER A 142 -4.92 22.24 -1.71
N ILE A 143 -3.77 21.81 -2.24
CA ILE A 143 -2.52 21.66 -1.49
C ILE A 143 -1.91 23.05 -1.24
N THR A 144 -1.69 23.37 0.04
CA THR A 144 -1.04 24.62 0.42
C THR A 144 0.48 24.46 0.38
N VAL A 145 1.15 25.14 -0.56
CA VAL A 145 2.61 25.07 -0.74
C VAL A 145 3.23 26.44 -0.44
N ASN A 146 3.90 26.53 0.70
CA ASN A 146 4.56 27.75 1.17
C ASN A 146 6.08 27.51 1.34
N LYS A 147 6.90 28.51 1.03
CA LYS A 147 8.36 28.44 1.25
C LYS A 147 8.73 28.22 2.72
N VAL A 148 7.93 28.78 3.63
CA VAL A 148 8.06 28.65 5.08
C VAL A 148 6.68 28.25 5.63
N PRO A 149 6.37 26.95 5.71
CA PRO A 149 5.04 26.49 6.12
C PRO A 149 4.81 26.72 7.61
N THR A 150 3.69 27.36 7.95
CA THR A 150 3.22 27.49 9.33
C THR A 150 2.66 26.16 9.84
N VAL A 151 2.49 26.00 11.16
CA VAL A 151 1.82 24.81 11.73
C VAL A 151 0.43 24.61 11.14
N SER A 152 -0.33 25.69 10.93
CA SER A 152 -1.66 25.62 10.31
C SER A 152 -1.61 25.11 8.88
N ASP A 153 -0.60 25.48 8.09
CA ASP A 153 -0.41 24.96 6.73
C ASP A 153 -0.14 23.46 6.74
N ARG A 154 0.73 23.00 7.66
CA ARG A 154 1.06 21.57 7.80
C ARG A 154 -0.17 20.75 8.18
N VAL A 155 -0.89 21.18 9.22
CA VAL A 155 -2.12 20.50 9.69
C VAL A 155 -3.17 20.50 8.59
N ARG A 156 -3.34 21.60 7.84
CA ARG A 156 -4.28 21.65 6.71
C ARG A 156 -3.94 20.61 5.65
N ASN A 157 -2.68 20.51 5.23
CA ASN A 157 -2.29 19.52 4.22
C ASN A 157 -2.45 18.09 4.76
N LEU A 158 -2.10 17.84 6.02
CA LEU A 158 -2.26 16.53 6.65
C LEU A 158 -3.73 16.13 6.84
N LEU A 159 -4.63 17.11 7.05
CA LEU A 159 -6.08 16.87 7.05
C LEU A 159 -6.57 16.40 5.68
N LEU A 160 -6.05 16.94 4.57
CA LEU A 160 -6.39 16.43 3.23
C LEU A 160 -6.01 14.94 3.09
N VAL A 161 -4.84 14.56 3.59
CA VAL A 161 -4.35 13.18 3.57
C VAL A 161 -5.24 12.28 4.45
N HIS A 162 -5.55 12.74 5.66
CA HIS A 162 -6.43 12.04 6.60
C HIS A 162 -7.83 11.81 6.00
N ASP A 163 -8.44 12.87 5.46
CA ASP A 163 -9.79 12.82 4.90
C ASP A 163 -9.88 11.91 3.68
N PHE A 164 -8.85 11.90 2.83
CA PHE A 164 -8.74 10.91 1.75
C PHE A 164 -8.69 9.47 2.30
N CYS A 165 -7.85 9.22 3.31
CA CYS A 165 -7.70 7.88 3.88
C CYS A 165 -8.99 7.38 4.53
N LEU A 166 -9.78 8.28 5.12
CA LEU A 166 -11.03 7.94 5.77
C LEU A 166 -12.18 7.71 4.78
N ASN A 167 -12.25 8.51 3.72
CA ASN A 167 -13.43 8.57 2.84
C ASN A 167 -13.27 7.82 1.51
N SER A 168 -12.04 7.69 1.01
CA SER A 168 -11.77 7.20 -0.35
C SER A 168 -11.13 5.81 -0.39
N LEU A 169 -10.63 5.30 0.75
CA LEU A 169 -10.03 3.97 0.88
C LEU A 169 -11.02 2.95 1.47
N PRO A 170 -10.86 1.64 1.15
CA PRO A 170 -11.73 0.59 1.69
C PRO A 170 -11.58 0.36 3.20
N PHE A 171 -10.46 0.78 3.77
CA PHE A 171 -10.16 0.76 5.21
C PHE A 171 -9.20 1.92 5.51
N THR A 172 -9.29 2.47 6.73
CA THR A 172 -8.37 3.52 7.15
C THR A 172 -6.97 2.96 7.35
N VAL A 173 -5.98 3.67 6.82
CA VAL A 173 -4.55 3.40 7.00
C VAL A 173 -3.86 4.53 7.79
N PHE A 174 -4.58 5.61 8.07
CA PHE A 174 -4.06 6.78 8.77
C PHE A 174 -4.42 6.67 10.25
N HIS A 175 -3.47 6.20 11.06
CA HIS A 175 -3.69 5.90 12.48
C HIS A 175 -3.08 6.94 13.44
N MET A 176 -2.38 7.93 12.92
CA MET A 176 -1.89 9.08 13.69
C MET A 176 -2.89 10.23 13.59
N MET A 177 -2.91 11.15 14.55
CA MET A 177 -3.60 12.43 14.33
C MET A 177 -2.74 13.31 13.40
N PRO A 178 -3.34 14.16 12.54
CA PRO A 178 -2.60 15.13 11.74
C PRO A 178 -1.62 15.98 12.57
N GLU A 179 -1.99 16.36 13.78
CA GLU A 179 -1.15 17.11 14.71
C GLU A 179 0.10 16.34 15.12
N ASP A 180 -0.01 15.02 15.36
CA ASP A 180 1.11 14.17 15.79
C ASP A 180 2.23 14.16 14.74
N ILE A 181 1.86 14.10 13.45
CA ILE A 181 2.80 14.14 12.34
C ILE A 181 3.46 15.51 12.23
N SER A 182 2.71 16.60 12.43
CA SER A 182 3.27 17.96 12.36
C SER A 182 4.37 18.21 13.41
N TYR A 183 4.34 17.46 14.52
CA TYR A 183 5.31 17.50 15.62
C TYR A 183 6.13 16.19 15.76
N MET A 184 6.35 15.49 14.65
CA MET A 184 6.93 14.15 14.66
C MET A 184 8.22 14.05 15.50
N ARG A 185 8.31 12.98 16.30
CA ARG A 185 9.49 12.59 17.09
C ARG A 185 10.00 11.25 16.57
N GLY A 186 11.26 10.91 16.86
CA GLY A 186 11.88 9.68 16.39
C GLY A 186 11.09 8.40 16.71
N SER A 187 10.41 8.36 17.86
CA SER A 187 9.55 7.22 18.27
C SER A 187 8.31 7.02 17.39
N MET A 188 7.90 8.02 16.60
CA MET A 188 6.77 7.92 15.67
C MET A 188 7.21 7.62 14.24
N ARG A 189 8.52 7.57 13.96
CA ARG A 189 9.06 7.23 12.63
C ARG A 189 8.51 5.89 12.10
N PRO A 190 8.44 4.80 12.91
CA PRO A 190 7.85 3.55 12.44
C PRO A 190 6.41 3.69 11.96
N ASN A 191 5.61 4.53 12.63
CA ASN A 191 4.20 4.76 12.25
C ASN A 191 4.10 5.42 10.87
N LEU A 192 4.95 6.40 10.57
CA LEU A 192 4.98 7.03 9.25
C LEU A 192 5.43 6.04 8.16
N ILE A 193 6.42 5.20 8.44
CA ILE A 193 6.90 4.19 7.48
C ILE A 193 5.79 3.18 7.17
N VAL A 194 5.08 2.69 8.18
CA VAL A 194 3.95 1.77 7.99
C VAL A 194 2.83 2.45 7.23
N PHE A 195 2.49 3.70 7.56
CA PHE A 195 1.53 4.48 6.80
C PHE A 195 1.90 4.59 5.30
N LEU A 196 3.17 4.88 4.99
CA LEU A 196 3.66 4.90 3.61
C LEU A 196 3.60 3.52 2.95
N ALA A 197 3.91 2.45 3.67
CA ALA A 197 3.79 1.08 3.18
C ALA A 197 2.32 0.73 2.88
N ASP A 198 1.38 1.09 3.75
CA ASP A 198 -0.05 0.92 3.52
C ASP A 198 -0.53 1.72 2.30
N MET A 199 -0.10 2.98 2.18
CA MET A 199 -0.36 3.79 1.01
C MET A 199 0.18 3.14 -0.27
N PHE A 200 1.42 2.62 -0.25
CA PHE A 200 1.98 1.88 -1.38
C PHE A 200 1.13 0.64 -1.69
N ASN A 201 0.72 -0.11 -0.68
CA ASN A 201 -0.11 -1.29 -0.84
C ASN A 201 -1.45 -0.96 -1.52
N VAL A 202 -2.16 0.08 -1.09
CA VAL A 202 -3.48 0.43 -1.62
C VAL A 202 -3.45 1.25 -2.91
N LEU A 203 -2.30 1.82 -3.30
CA LEU A 203 -2.18 2.58 -4.55
C LEU A 203 -1.52 1.75 -5.67
N GLU A 204 -0.62 0.82 -5.31
CA GLU A 204 0.21 0.07 -6.27
C GLU A 204 -0.06 -1.42 -6.33
N ILE A 205 -0.08 -2.10 -5.18
CA ILE A 205 -0.16 -3.56 -5.13
C ILE A 205 -1.61 -4.03 -5.27
N HIS A 206 -2.51 -3.39 -4.52
CA HIS A 206 -3.94 -3.63 -4.49
C HIS A 206 -4.69 -2.30 -4.67
N PRO A 207 -4.67 -1.72 -5.89
CA PRO A 207 -5.20 -0.39 -6.14
C PRO A 207 -6.66 -0.23 -5.69
N ALA A 208 -6.90 0.76 -4.83
CA ALA A 208 -8.24 1.17 -4.43
C ALA A 208 -9.05 1.69 -5.63
N LYS A 209 -10.38 1.70 -5.50
CA LYS A 209 -11.29 2.12 -6.59
C LYS A 209 -11.09 3.57 -7.04
N CYS A 210 -10.56 4.43 -6.18
CA CYS A 210 -10.29 5.83 -6.48
C CYS A 210 -9.01 6.05 -7.31
N VAL A 211 -8.16 5.02 -7.45
CA VAL A 211 -6.91 5.15 -8.19
C VAL A 211 -7.21 5.34 -9.67
N ARG A 212 -6.72 6.45 -10.23
CA ARG A 212 -6.74 6.83 -11.64
C ARG A 212 -5.31 6.90 -12.14
N PHE A 213 -4.61 5.77 -12.05
CA PHE A 213 -3.32 5.66 -12.70
C PHE A 213 -3.57 5.53 -14.21
N ASP A 214 -3.43 6.65 -14.92
CA ASP A 214 -3.54 6.66 -16.37
C ASP A 214 -2.35 5.90 -16.98
N LYS A 215 -2.58 4.62 -17.31
CA LYS A 215 -1.62 3.80 -18.08
C LYS A 215 -1.31 4.42 -19.45
N GLY A 216 -2.12 5.37 -19.92
CA GLY A 216 -1.92 6.12 -21.18
C GLY A 216 -0.79 7.15 -21.12
N ALA A 217 -0.40 7.66 -19.94
CA ALA A 217 0.70 8.61 -19.84
C ALA A 217 2.07 8.00 -20.14
N ALA A 218 2.23 6.67 -20.00
CA ALA A 218 3.44 5.94 -20.39
C ALA A 218 3.61 5.84 -21.93
N LEU A 219 2.51 5.95 -22.69
CA LEU A 219 2.54 5.90 -24.16
C LEU A 219 2.91 7.25 -24.80
N LEU A 220 2.85 8.35 -24.06
CA LEU A 220 3.26 9.66 -24.56
C LEU A 220 4.78 9.88 -24.53
N THR A 221 5.53 8.92 -23.97
CA THR A 221 7.00 8.89 -23.97
C THR A 221 7.63 8.06 -25.08
N GLU A 222 6.84 7.33 -25.88
CA GLU A 222 7.33 6.66 -27.09
C GLU A 222 6.84 7.39 -28.35
N GLY A 223 7.75 8.16 -28.95
CA GLY A 223 7.53 8.72 -30.28
C GLY A 223 7.59 7.64 -31.37
N SER A 224 6.48 7.50 -32.09
CA SER A 224 6.32 7.03 -33.50
C SER A 224 5.94 5.55 -33.74
N PRO A 225 5.34 5.22 -34.90
CA PRO A 225 4.28 5.91 -35.65
C PRO A 225 3.01 5.03 -35.78
N MET A 226 1.91 5.69 -36.14
CA MET A 226 0.66 5.06 -36.53
C MET A 226 0.86 3.94 -37.57
N ILE A 227 0.48 2.71 -37.23
CA ILE A 227 0.09 1.71 -38.22
C ILE A 227 -1.37 1.37 -37.95
N ALA A 228 -2.24 2.01 -38.73
CA ALA A 228 -3.63 1.63 -38.84
C ALA A 228 -3.70 0.19 -39.37
N SER A 229 -4.21 -0.74 -38.55
CA SER A 229 -4.60 -2.06 -39.03
C SER A 229 -5.96 -1.93 -39.73
N PRO A 230 -6.12 -2.38 -40.98
CA PRO A 230 -7.40 -2.31 -41.65
C PRO A 230 -8.34 -3.39 -41.09
N SER A 231 -9.60 -3.02 -40.96
CA SER A 231 -10.71 -3.87 -40.53
C SER A 231 -10.86 -5.10 -41.44
N LEU A 232 -10.76 -6.30 -40.87
CA LEU A 232 -11.06 -7.56 -41.56
C LEU A 232 -12.58 -7.68 -41.78
N LYS A 233 -13.01 -7.45 -43.02
CA LYS A 233 -14.32 -7.87 -43.51
C LYS A 233 -14.30 -9.39 -43.76
N LYS A 234 -15.24 -10.09 -43.13
CA LYS A 234 -15.59 -11.48 -43.45
C LYS A 234 -16.04 -11.59 -44.91
N SER A 235 -15.55 -12.60 -45.61
CA SER A 235 -16.14 -13.07 -46.87
C SER A 235 -15.96 -14.59 -46.98
N HIS A 236 -17.07 -15.27 -47.23
CA HIS A 236 -17.17 -16.71 -47.45
C HIS A 236 -16.72 -17.10 -48.88
N SER A 237 -15.99 -18.21 -49.06
CA SER A 237 -16.50 -19.43 -49.73
C SER A 237 -15.40 -20.46 -50.07
N ASN A 238 -15.83 -21.73 -49.97
CA ASN A 238 -15.31 -23.07 -50.28
C ASN A 238 -14.22 -23.27 -51.36
N HIS A 239 -13.28 -24.21 -51.14
CA HIS A 239 -13.40 -25.62 -51.56
C HIS A 239 -12.27 -26.53 -51.02
N GLN A 240 -12.61 -27.83 -50.95
CA GLN A 240 -11.92 -29.01 -50.40
C GLN A 240 -10.58 -29.38 -51.05
N THR A 241 -9.68 -30.01 -50.28
CA THR A 241 -9.17 -31.38 -50.55
C THR A 241 -8.48 -31.97 -49.33
N GLU A 242 -8.71 -33.27 -49.11
CA GLU A 242 -8.27 -34.09 -47.98
C GLU A 242 -6.77 -34.42 -48.01
N THR A 243 -6.15 -34.62 -46.84
CA THR A 243 -5.34 -35.83 -46.55
C THR A 243 -5.00 -35.91 -45.05
N HIS A 244 -5.25 -37.09 -44.50
CA HIS A 244 -5.00 -37.55 -43.14
C HIS A 244 -3.52 -37.50 -42.72
N ILE A 245 -3.21 -37.04 -41.49
CA ILE A 245 -2.19 -37.63 -40.60
C ILE A 245 -2.65 -37.49 -39.13
N GLU A 246 -2.39 -38.55 -38.37
CA GLU A 246 -2.91 -38.91 -37.06
C GLU A 246 -2.37 -38.13 -35.83
N ILE A 247 -3.11 -38.35 -34.75
CA ILE A 247 -3.13 -37.75 -33.42
C ILE A 247 -2.00 -38.26 -32.51
N SER A 248 -1.41 -37.37 -31.70
CA SER A 248 -1.13 -37.66 -30.28
C SER A 248 -1.11 -36.37 -29.44
N LYS A 249 -2.27 -35.99 -28.90
CA LYS A 249 -2.41 -35.05 -27.77
C LYS A 249 -2.47 -35.87 -26.48
N SER A 250 -1.62 -35.55 -25.50
CA SER A 250 -1.84 -35.90 -24.09
C SER A 250 -2.42 -34.68 -23.38
N GLU A 251 -3.75 -34.60 -23.29
CA GLU A 251 -4.45 -33.69 -22.38
C GLU A 251 -4.78 -34.47 -21.10
N GLU A 252 -4.18 -34.10 -19.97
CA GLU A 252 -4.60 -34.56 -18.65
C GLU A 252 -5.93 -33.89 -18.28
N SER A 253 -6.98 -34.70 -18.22
CA SER A 253 -8.33 -34.34 -17.83
C SER A 253 -8.43 -34.09 -16.32
N PHE A 254 -8.84 -32.89 -15.91
CA PHE A 254 -9.21 -32.60 -14.52
C PHE A 254 -10.70 -32.92 -14.30
N VAL A 255 -10.99 -34.03 -13.62
CA VAL A 255 -12.36 -34.46 -13.29
C VAL A 255 -12.78 -33.88 -11.93
N VAL A 256 -13.63 -32.84 -11.94
CA VAL A 256 -14.22 -32.28 -10.71
C VAL A 256 -15.37 -33.19 -10.25
N HIS A 257 -15.19 -33.84 -9.10
CA HIS A 257 -16.27 -34.58 -8.44
C HIS A 257 -17.30 -33.59 -7.86
N ARG A 258 -18.41 -33.38 -8.58
CA ARG A 258 -19.60 -32.70 -8.04
C ARG A 258 -20.21 -33.61 -6.96
N GLY A 259 -20.09 -33.24 -5.69
CA GLY A 259 -20.84 -33.96 -4.64
C GLY A 259 -20.43 -33.78 -3.18
N ARG A 260 -19.43 -32.97 -2.83
CA ARG A 260 -19.17 -32.63 -1.41
C ARG A 260 -19.05 -31.13 -1.23
N GLY A 261 -19.94 -30.58 -0.40
CA GLY A 261 -19.94 -29.16 -0.04
C GLY A 261 -18.63 -28.76 0.62
N VAL A 262 -18.17 -27.56 0.30
CA VAL A 262 -17.01 -26.92 0.93
C VAL A 262 -17.34 -26.69 2.41
N PRO A 263 -16.53 -27.15 3.38
CA PRO A 263 -16.81 -26.92 4.80
C PRO A 263 -16.69 -25.42 5.09
N THR A 264 -17.81 -24.81 5.50
CA THR A 264 -17.83 -23.43 5.98
C THR A 264 -17.52 -23.41 7.47
N LEU A 265 -16.94 -22.32 7.98
CA LEU A 265 -16.61 -22.09 9.39
C LEU A 265 -17.78 -22.36 10.37
N SER A 266 -19.02 -22.27 9.91
CA SER A 266 -20.23 -22.62 10.66
C SER A 266 -20.41 -24.12 10.94
N SER A 267 -19.84 -25.00 10.10
CA SER A 267 -19.97 -26.46 10.21
C SER A 267 -18.97 -27.11 11.19
N VAL A 268 -17.98 -26.36 11.67
CA VAL A 268 -16.91 -26.85 12.55
C VAL A 268 -17.17 -26.53 14.04
N ILE A 269 -18.18 -25.70 14.34
CA ILE A 269 -18.46 -25.23 15.70
C ILE A 269 -19.32 -26.23 16.50
N HIS A 270 -19.93 -27.23 15.85
CA HIS A 270 -20.84 -28.17 16.52
C HIS A 270 -20.29 -29.58 16.81
N GLU A 271 -19.05 -29.89 16.41
CA GLU A 271 -18.44 -31.20 16.67
C GLU A 271 -17.01 -31.07 17.21
N ALA A 272 -16.85 -30.67 18.48
CA ALA A 272 -15.72 -31.10 19.30
C ALA A 272 -15.96 -30.77 20.80
N ALA A 273 -15.88 -31.82 21.61
CA ALA A 273 -15.50 -31.86 23.03
C ALA A 273 -16.49 -31.35 24.11
N GLY A 274 -17.27 -32.29 24.65
CA GLY A 274 -17.43 -32.57 26.09
C GLY A 274 -17.86 -31.43 27.04
N LYS A 275 -19.16 -31.34 27.33
CA LYS A 275 -19.69 -30.55 28.45
C LYS A 275 -19.48 -31.29 29.80
N PRO A 276 -18.86 -30.67 30.81
CA PRO A 276 -18.89 -31.19 32.19
C PRO A 276 -20.29 -31.04 32.79
N THR A 277 -20.82 -32.13 33.34
CA THR A 277 -22.11 -32.17 34.03
C THR A 277 -21.99 -31.69 35.47
N HIS A 278 -21.87 -30.37 35.74
CA HIS A 278 -22.23 -29.74 37.02
C HIS A 278 -22.10 -28.20 37.06
N TRP A 279 -22.81 -27.43 36.21
CA TRP A 279 -22.71 -25.95 36.25
C TRP A 279 -23.99 -25.21 36.68
N GLU A 280 -24.91 -25.85 37.40
CA GLU A 280 -26.15 -25.19 37.85
C GLU A 280 -25.97 -23.76 38.41
N ASP A 281 -26.63 -22.84 37.72
CA ASP A 281 -27.37 -21.68 38.21
C ASP A 281 -27.02 -21.14 39.60
N THR A 282 -26.06 -20.22 39.66
CA THR A 282 -26.09 -19.15 40.68
C THR A 282 -25.29 -17.93 40.26
N ARG A 283 -25.96 -16.99 39.57
CA ARG A 283 -25.95 -15.56 39.92
C ARG A 283 -26.79 -14.75 38.93
N ARG A 284 -28.07 -14.60 39.28
CA ARG A 284 -28.88 -13.46 38.87
C ARG A 284 -28.29 -12.16 39.46
N THR A 285 -28.21 -11.15 38.60
CA THR A 285 -28.52 -9.72 38.86
C THR A 285 -27.87 -8.99 40.04
N SER A 286 -26.88 -8.16 39.71
CA SER A 286 -26.71 -6.77 40.18
C SER A 286 -25.72 -6.15 39.17
N TYR A 287 -26.01 -5.02 38.52
CA TYR A 287 -26.04 -3.69 39.10
C TYR A 287 -26.89 -2.74 38.24
N ALA A 288 -27.67 -1.92 38.93
CA ALA A 288 -28.02 -0.56 38.51
C ALA A 288 -26.79 0.35 38.65
#